data_AF-A0A7Z9KRJ0-F1
#
_entry.id   AF-A0A7Z9KRJ0-F1
#
_cell.length_a   1.000
_cell.length_b   1.000
_cell.length_c   1.000
_cell.angle_alpha   90.00
_cell.angle_beta   90.00
_cell.angle_gamma   90.00
#
_symmetry.space_group_name_H-M   'P 1'
#
loop_
_entity.id
_entity.type
_entity.pdbx_description
1 polymer ?
#
loop_
_entity_poly.entity_id
_entity_poly.type
_entity_poly.pdbx_seq_one_letter_code
_entity_poly.pdbx_strand_id
1 'polypeptide(L)'
;MEAEISPQFDTELAGNCYASLSSDYTDELVYSKQVKPYRMWIRYTTPRFESRLGLQKINFGPAKILRSLMWFDWLDPKDPLQFTEGLYGLRLRYDFQNNANVWIWGLYGNDGPKGWETLPAKNKMPEIGGRVQHPVGNGELAFSTHHRTVNTIGEGTAETRIGLDGMWDIGIGAWFESTLVYADLEGDGLNWQSFLTLGADYSIPLGTGLNVMIEHMMLAVGSSPFG
;
A
#
# COMPACT_ATOMS: atom_id res chain seq x y z
N MET A 1 13.28 25.50 -25.11
CA MET A 1 14.47 24.91 -24.49
C MET A 1 13.98 23.75 -23.64
N GLU A 2 13.77 22.59 -24.27
CA GLU A 2 13.38 21.37 -23.55
C GLU A 2 14.61 20.91 -22.77
N ALA A 3 14.51 20.83 -21.45
CA ALA A 3 15.54 20.18 -20.66
C ALA A 3 15.53 18.69 -21.01
N GLU A 4 16.59 18.20 -21.67
CA GLU A 4 16.85 16.77 -21.79
C GLU A 4 17.10 16.23 -20.38
N ILE A 5 16.03 15.77 -19.73
CA ILE A 5 16.13 15.06 -18.46
C ILE A 5 16.69 13.67 -18.79
N SER A 6 17.96 13.47 -18.45
CA SER A 6 18.68 12.22 -18.67
C SER A 6 18.12 11.07 -17.83
N PRO A 7 18.22 9.82 -18.30
CA PRO A 7 17.86 8.66 -17.49
C PRO A 7 18.71 8.60 -16.21
N GLN A 8 18.04 8.32 -15.08
CA GLN A 8 18.64 8.25 -13.76
C GLN A 8 18.59 6.82 -13.21
N PHE A 9 19.66 6.42 -12.52
CA PHE A 9 19.76 5.16 -11.79
C PHE A 9 19.95 5.46 -10.31
N ASP A 10 19.04 4.97 -9.47
CA ASP A 10 19.13 5.13 -8.02
C ASP A 10 19.15 3.77 -7.34
N THR A 11 19.89 3.68 -6.23
CA THR A 11 19.95 2.47 -5.39
C THR A 11 19.85 2.88 -3.93
N GLU A 12 19.00 2.20 -3.15
CA GLU A 12 18.89 2.39 -1.70
C GLU A 12 19.16 1.07 -0.98
N LEU A 13 19.99 1.14 0.06
CA LEU A 13 20.24 0.04 0.99
C LEU A 13 20.02 0.54 2.42
N ALA A 14 18.98 0.04 3.08
CA ALA A 14 18.69 0.32 4.48
C ALA A 14 18.43 -1.00 5.23
N GLY A 15 19.03 -1.16 6.40
CA GLY A 15 18.88 -2.36 7.23
C GLY A 15 18.84 -2.03 8.71
N ASN A 16 18.10 -2.84 9.46
CA ASN A 16 18.06 -2.76 10.93
C ASN A 16 18.89 -3.90 11.52
N CYS A 17 19.67 -3.58 12.54
CA CYS A 17 20.41 -4.54 13.35
C CYS A 17 19.77 -4.59 14.73
N TYR A 18 19.15 -5.72 15.09
CA TYR A 18 18.63 -5.96 16.43
C TYR A 18 19.53 -6.97 17.13
N ALA A 19 20.01 -6.62 18.33
CA ALA A 19 20.77 -7.49 19.20
C ALA A 19 20.09 -7.46 20.58
N SER A 20 19.51 -8.59 20.98
CA SER A 20 18.96 -8.76 22.33
C SER A 20 19.81 -9.76 23.10
N LEU A 21 20.13 -9.41 24.34
CA LEU A 21 20.81 -10.28 25.29
C LEU A 21 19.83 -10.55 26.43
N SER A 22 19.39 -11.80 26.57
CA SER A 22 18.59 -12.24 27.72
C SER A 22 19.44 -13.15 28.59
N SER A 23 19.37 -12.97 29.90
CA SER A 23 20.08 -13.78 30.89
C SER A 23 19.05 -14.34 31.85
N ASP A 24 18.75 -15.63 31.73
CA ASP A 24 17.98 -16.36 32.74
C ASP A 24 18.91 -16.81 33.88
N TYR A 25 18.35 -16.95 35.09
CA TYR A 25 19.09 -17.22 36.35
C TYR A 25 19.76 -18.61 36.39
N THR A 26 19.71 -19.36 35.29
CA THR A 26 20.37 -20.64 35.04
C THR A 26 21.13 -20.53 33.72
N ASP A 27 22.34 -19.96 33.77
CA ASP A 27 23.48 -20.09 32.83
C ASP A 27 23.23 -20.47 31.35
N GLU A 28 22.24 -19.88 30.68
CA GLU A 28 22.17 -19.87 29.21
C GLU A 28 22.06 -18.44 28.68
N LEU A 29 23.20 -17.94 28.18
CA LEU A 29 23.29 -16.69 27.42
C LEU A 29 22.75 -16.93 26.00
N VAL A 30 21.48 -16.61 25.79
CA VAL A 30 20.87 -16.68 24.46
C VAL A 30 21.20 -15.40 23.68
N TYR A 31 22.18 -15.49 22.78
CA TYR A 31 22.53 -14.42 21.85
C TYR A 31 21.75 -14.56 20.54
N SER A 32 20.75 -13.69 20.34
CA SER A 32 20.00 -13.61 19.08
C SER A 32 20.44 -12.37 18.30
N LYS A 33 21.09 -12.58 17.15
CA LYS A 33 21.46 -11.53 16.20
C LYS A 33 20.67 -11.76 14.92
N GLN A 34 19.65 -10.94 14.68
CA GLN A 34 18.95 -10.90 13.40
C GLN A 34 19.25 -9.58 12.70
N VAL A 35 19.94 -9.67 11.56
CA VAL A 35 20.09 -8.55 10.62
C VAL A 35 19.05 -8.76 9.54
N LYS A 36 18.01 -7.92 9.53
CA LYS A 36 16.99 -7.92 8.48
C LYS A 36 17.16 -6.66 7.63
N PRO A 37 17.50 -6.76 6.33
CA PRO A 37 17.44 -5.62 5.44
C PRO A 37 16.00 -5.13 5.40
N TYR A 38 15.80 -3.82 5.59
CA TYR A 38 14.47 -3.22 5.75
C TYR A 38 13.98 -2.59 4.44
N ARG A 39 14.91 -2.05 3.62
CA ARG A 39 14.66 -1.62 2.23
C ARG A 39 15.90 -1.88 1.39
N MET A 40 15.69 -2.45 0.21
CA MET A 40 16.76 -2.73 -0.74
C MET A 40 16.14 -2.74 -2.13
N TRP A 41 16.21 -1.62 -2.83
CA TRP A 41 15.63 -1.50 -4.15
C TRP A 41 16.56 -0.79 -5.12
N ILE A 42 16.43 -1.16 -6.39
CA ILE A 42 17.06 -0.51 -7.53
C ILE A 42 15.95 0.17 -8.31
N ARG A 43 16.15 1.44 -8.65
CA ARG A 43 15.22 2.22 -9.47
C ARG A 43 15.91 2.68 -10.74
N TYR A 44 15.22 2.52 -11.85
CA TYR A 44 15.55 3.15 -13.11
C TYR A 44 14.43 4.11 -13.49
N THR A 45 14.79 5.38 -13.72
CA THR A 45 13.82 6.44 -14.00
C THR A 45 14.20 7.17 -15.27
N THR A 46 13.19 7.48 -16.07
CA THR A 46 13.22 8.36 -17.23
C THR A 46 12.11 9.40 -17.08
N PRO A 47 11.99 10.40 -17.97
CA PRO A 47 10.97 11.45 -17.82
C PRO A 47 9.53 10.95 -17.85
N ARG A 48 9.27 9.74 -18.35
CA ARG A 48 7.92 9.15 -18.49
C ARG A 48 7.79 7.75 -17.94
N PHE A 49 8.87 7.15 -17.44
CA PHE A 49 8.87 5.76 -17.00
C PHE A 49 9.76 5.57 -15.79
N GLU A 50 9.23 4.88 -14.77
CA GLU A 50 9.96 4.43 -13.60
C GLU A 50 9.81 2.91 -13.47
N SER A 51 10.93 2.20 -13.31
CA SER A 51 10.92 0.81 -12.86
C SER A 51 11.65 0.70 -11.53
N ARG A 52 11.10 -0.10 -10.61
CA ARG A 52 11.68 -0.35 -9.29
C ARG A 52 11.64 -1.84 -8.97
N LEU A 53 12.80 -2.41 -8.65
CA LEU A 53 12.97 -3.82 -8.34
C LEU A 53 13.63 -3.99 -6.98
N GLY A 54 13.02 -4.82 -6.12
CA GLY A 54 13.58 -5.19 -4.81
C GLY A 54 12.56 -5.04 -3.68
N LEU A 55 13.07 -4.89 -2.47
CA LEU A 55 12.33 -4.65 -1.24
C LEU A 55 11.92 -3.17 -1.15
N GLN A 56 10.69 -2.88 -1.55
CA GLN A 56 10.15 -1.53 -1.73
C GLN A 56 8.84 -1.32 -0.97
N LYS A 57 8.51 -0.06 -0.67
CA LYS A 57 7.18 0.31 -0.21
C LYS A 57 6.28 0.66 -1.40
N ILE A 58 5.09 0.08 -1.43
CA ILE A 58 4.03 0.47 -2.36
C ILE A 58 2.88 1.04 -1.53
N ASN A 59 2.48 2.26 -1.85
CA ASN A 59 1.34 2.93 -1.26
C ASN A 59 0.67 3.80 -2.34
N PHE A 60 -0.65 3.92 -2.23
CA PHE A 60 -1.48 4.77 -3.07
C PHE A 60 -2.74 5.12 -2.31
N GLY A 61 -3.52 6.05 -2.88
CA GLY A 61 -4.71 6.60 -2.29
C GLY A 61 -4.46 7.95 -1.59
N PRO A 62 -5.45 8.86 -1.61
CA PRO A 62 -5.33 10.19 -1.02
C PRO A 62 -5.47 10.23 0.51
N ALA A 63 -6.09 9.23 1.14
CA ALA A 63 -6.37 9.25 2.56
C ALA A 63 -5.08 9.20 3.40
N LYS A 64 -5.13 9.82 4.58
CA LYS A 64 -3.95 10.07 5.43
C LYS A 64 -3.88 9.11 6.60
N ILE A 65 -5.00 8.85 7.26
CA ILE A 65 -5.08 8.06 8.49
C ILE A 65 -5.94 6.82 8.24
N LEU A 66 -7.19 7.01 7.83
CA LEU A 66 -8.17 5.94 7.66
C LEU A 66 -8.17 5.41 6.23
N ARG A 67 -7.05 4.87 5.78
CA ARG A 67 -6.85 4.49 4.38
C ARG A 67 -7.54 3.16 4.04
N SER A 68 -8.51 3.18 3.13
CA SER A 68 -9.14 1.97 2.59
C SER A 68 -8.21 1.21 1.65
N LEU A 69 -7.26 1.89 1.02
CA LEU A 69 -6.29 1.31 0.06
C LEU A 69 -4.96 0.87 0.71
N MET A 70 -4.95 0.57 2.02
CA MET A 70 -3.80 -0.04 2.71
C MET A 70 -3.64 -1.51 2.32
N TRP A 71 -3.32 -1.78 1.06
CA TRP A 71 -3.16 -3.16 0.56
C TRP A 71 -1.77 -3.71 0.82
N PHE A 72 -0.78 -2.83 0.92
CA PHE A 72 0.64 -3.14 0.80
C PHE A 72 1.46 -2.61 1.95
N ASP A 73 0.94 -1.60 2.65
CA ASP A 73 1.62 -0.97 3.78
C ASP A 73 0.75 -0.97 5.03
N TRP A 74 1.30 -1.56 6.11
CA TRP A 74 0.87 -1.21 7.45
C TRP A 74 1.61 0.09 7.86
N LEU A 75 0.85 1.15 8.07
CA LEU A 75 1.36 2.39 8.67
C LEU A 75 0.83 2.42 10.10
N ASP A 76 1.71 2.22 11.09
CA ASP A 76 1.34 2.48 12.48
C ASP A 76 1.49 3.98 12.76
N PRO A 77 0.38 4.72 13.01
CA PRO A 77 0.45 6.15 13.31
C PRO A 77 1.13 6.47 14.65
N LYS A 78 1.39 5.47 15.50
CA LYS A 78 2.06 5.62 16.80
C LYS A 78 3.55 5.31 16.74
N ASP A 79 4.05 4.76 15.64
CA ASP A 79 5.47 4.45 15.48
C ASP A 79 6.22 5.64 14.84
N PRO A 80 7.05 6.38 15.60
CA PRO A 80 7.83 7.49 15.06
C PRO A 80 8.86 7.07 13.99
N LEU A 81 9.18 5.78 13.88
CA LEU A 81 10.11 5.24 12.90
C LEU A 81 9.43 4.79 11.59
N GLN A 82 8.09 4.77 11.54
CA GLN A 82 7.26 4.39 10.39
C GLN A 82 7.73 3.08 9.71
N PHE A 83 8.05 2.04 10.50
CA PHE A 83 8.55 0.78 9.98
C PHE A 83 7.44 -0.05 9.32
N THR A 84 7.12 0.20 8.06
CA THR A 84 6.34 -0.71 7.20
C THR A 84 7.24 -1.85 6.68
N GLU A 85 6.87 -3.12 6.80
CA GLU A 85 7.59 -4.21 6.10
C GLU A 85 7.64 -3.92 4.59
N GLY A 86 8.84 -3.98 3.99
CA GLY A 86 8.99 -3.81 2.55
C GLY A 86 8.40 -4.99 1.79
N LEU A 87 7.95 -4.76 0.57
CA LEU A 87 7.48 -5.78 -0.34
C LEU A 87 8.55 -6.12 -1.37
N TYR A 88 8.88 -7.39 -1.49
CA TYR A 88 9.69 -7.88 -2.60
C TYR A 88 8.85 -7.91 -3.87
N GLY A 89 9.26 -7.12 -4.85
CA GLY A 89 8.58 -7.09 -6.14
C GLY A 89 9.21 -6.19 -7.17
N LEU A 90 8.63 -6.24 -8.37
CA LEU A 90 8.86 -5.33 -9.47
C LEU A 90 7.67 -4.39 -9.59
N ARG A 91 7.92 -3.09 -9.69
CA ARG A 91 6.92 -2.06 -9.98
C ARG A 91 7.35 -1.30 -11.21
N LEU A 92 6.43 -1.14 -12.15
CA LEU A 92 6.58 -0.32 -13.35
C LEU A 92 5.54 0.80 -13.29
N ARG A 93 5.95 2.03 -13.60
CA ARG A 93 5.08 3.19 -13.72
C ARG A 93 5.37 3.89 -15.03
N TYR A 94 4.32 4.28 -15.74
CA TYR A 94 4.40 5.09 -16.94
C TYR A 94 3.52 6.33 -16.79
N ASP A 95 4.09 7.50 -17.05
CA ASP A 95 3.43 8.80 -16.98
C ASP A 95 3.19 9.34 -18.40
N PHE A 96 1.93 9.58 -18.74
CA PHE A 96 1.50 10.11 -20.03
C PHE A 96 1.58 11.64 -20.06
N GLN A 97 1.59 12.21 -21.26
CA GLN A 97 1.65 13.67 -21.45
C GLN A 97 0.42 14.43 -20.95
N ASN A 98 -0.71 13.75 -20.75
CA ASN A 98 -1.93 14.31 -20.19
C ASN A 98 -1.99 14.20 -18.65
N ASN A 99 -0.85 13.95 -17.99
CA ASN A 99 -0.74 13.70 -16.54
C ASN A 99 -1.47 12.44 -16.04
N ALA A 100 -2.01 11.60 -16.94
CA ALA A 100 -2.45 10.27 -16.55
C ALA A 100 -1.23 9.39 -16.27
N ASN A 101 -1.38 8.39 -15.40
CA ASN A 101 -0.32 7.43 -15.15
C ASN A 101 -0.87 6.01 -14.99
N VAL A 102 -0.03 5.04 -15.30
CA VAL A 102 -0.36 3.62 -15.18
C VAL A 102 0.76 2.93 -14.43
N TRP A 103 0.38 2.15 -13.44
CA TRP A 103 1.28 1.37 -12.61
C TRP A 103 0.95 -0.11 -12.80
N ILE A 104 1.97 -0.94 -12.87
CA ILE A 104 1.85 -2.39 -12.88
C ILE A 104 2.85 -2.92 -11.87
N TRP A 105 2.45 -3.89 -11.06
CA TRP A 105 3.35 -4.52 -10.11
C TRP A 105 3.18 -6.03 -10.07
N GLY A 106 4.29 -6.70 -9.77
CA GLY A 106 4.36 -8.12 -9.45
C GLY A 106 5.14 -8.31 -8.16
N LEU A 107 4.55 -8.98 -7.18
CA LEU A 107 5.10 -9.22 -5.86
C LEU A 107 5.35 -10.71 -5.67
N TYR A 108 6.38 -11.07 -4.92
CA TYR A 108 6.71 -12.48 -4.67
C TYR A 108 7.40 -12.67 -3.32
N GLY A 109 7.03 -13.76 -2.61
CA GLY A 109 7.69 -14.16 -1.36
C GLY A 109 7.43 -13.23 -0.17
N ASN A 110 6.22 -12.68 -0.09
CA ASN A 110 5.80 -11.80 1.00
C ASN A 110 4.85 -12.56 1.93
N ASP A 111 5.40 -13.14 2.99
CA ASP A 111 4.72 -14.15 3.83
C ASP A 111 4.04 -13.56 5.09
N GLY A 112 4.07 -12.23 5.29
CA GLY A 112 3.44 -11.53 6.42
C GLY A 112 2.09 -10.87 6.07
N PRO A 113 1.18 -10.66 7.05
CA PRO A 113 -0.06 -9.92 6.84
C PRO A 113 0.22 -8.43 6.55
N LYS A 114 -0.41 -7.88 5.51
CA LYS A 114 -0.21 -6.49 5.06
C LYS A 114 -1.47 -5.65 5.28
N GLY A 115 -1.33 -4.46 5.88
CA GLY A 115 -2.44 -3.49 5.99
C GLY A 115 -3.75 -4.10 6.54
N TRP A 116 -4.86 -4.00 5.81
CA TRP A 116 -6.17 -4.54 6.25
C TRP A 116 -6.38 -6.05 6.03
N GLU A 117 -5.31 -6.80 5.83
CA GLU A 117 -5.41 -8.23 5.60
C GLU A 117 -5.96 -8.99 6.81
N THR A 118 -7.10 -9.64 6.60
CA THR A 118 -7.69 -10.56 7.59
C THR A 118 -7.02 -11.94 7.53
N LEU A 119 -6.47 -12.31 6.37
CA LEU A 119 -5.75 -13.57 6.14
C LEU A 119 -4.38 -13.32 5.47
N PRO A 120 -3.32 -14.03 5.92
CA PRO A 120 -2.00 -13.93 5.32
C PRO A 120 -1.98 -14.52 3.90
N ALA A 121 -1.09 -13.99 3.07
CA ALA A 121 -0.81 -14.56 1.75
C ALA A 121 -0.26 -15.99 1.87
N LYS A 122 -0.54 -16.84 0.87
CA LYS A 122 0.03 -18.18 0.82
C LYS A 122 1.50 -18.10 0.40
N ASN A 123 2.38 -18.72 1.20
CA ASN A 123 3.82 -18.72 0.97
C ASN A 123 4.18 -19.02 -0.50
N LYS A 124 5.07 -18.19 -1.07
CA LYS A 124 5.65 -18.35 -2.42
C LYS A 124 4.67 -18.28 -3.60
N MET A 125 3.48 -17.71 -3.43
CA MET A 125 2.59 -17.39 -4.54
C MET A 125 2.90 -16.00 -5.12
N PRO A 126 2.93 -15.82 -6.45
CA PRO A 126 3.05 -14.49 -7.05
C PRO A 126 1.75 -13.69 -6.84
N GLU A 127 1.88 -12.41 -6.53
CA GLU A 127 0.76 -11.47 -6.49
C GLU A 127 0.94 -10.45 -7.63
N ILE A 128 -0.14 -10.06 -8.29
CA ILE A 128 -0.09 -9.12 -9.40
C ILE A 128 -1.11 -8.02 -9.21
N GLY A 129 -0.85 -6.85 -9.78
CA GLY A 129 -1.83 -5.78 -9.76
C GLY A 129 -1.48 -4.65 -10.69
N GLY A 130 -2.44 -3.75 -10.85
CA GLY A 130 -2.31 -2.58 -11.68
C GLY A 130 -3.13 -1.43 -11.15
N ARG A 131 -2.73 -0.23 -11.54
CA ARG A 131 -3.43 1.02 -11.22
C ARG A 131 -3.41 1.92 -12.44
N VAL A 132 -4.53 2.58 -12.70
CA VAL A 132 -4.64 3.64 -13.68
C VAL A 132 -5.13 4.88 -12.95
N GLN A 133 -4.42 5.99 -13.10
CA GLN A 133 -4.79 7.28 -12.55
C GLN A 133 -4.96 8.27 -13.69
N HIS A 134 -6.05 9.02 -13.65
CA HIS A 134 -6.42 9.97 -14.68
C HIS A 134 -6.83 11.31 -14.02
N PRO A 135 -6.30 12.45 -14.49
CA PRO A 135 -6.75 13.75 -14.01
C PRO A 135 -8.18 14.03 -14.48
N VAL A 136 -9.05 14.50 -13.60
CA VAL A 136 -10.46 14.81 -13.90
C VAL A 136 -10.79 16.20 -13.35
N GLY A 137 -10.78 17.20 -14.22
CA GLY A 137 -10.97 18.59 -13.84
C GLY A 137 -9.84 19.09 -12.94
N ASN A 138 -10.19 19.59 -11.75
CA ASN A 138 -9.25 20.07 -10.72
C ASN A 138 -8.82 18.97 -9.74
N GLY A 139 -8.94 17.71 -10.14
CA GLY A 139 -8.64 16.57 -9.29
C GLY A 139 -8.13 15.38 -10.07
N GLU A 140 -8.11 14.24 -9.41
CA GLU A 140 -7.66 12.97 -9.94
C GLU A 140 -8.58 11.85 -9.52
N LEU A 141 -8.75 10.89 -10.41
CA LEU A 141 -9.45 9.64 -10.17
C LEU A 141 -8.51 8.50 -10.52
N ALA A 142 -8.50 7.47 -9.69
CA ALA A 142 -7.71 6.28 -9.95
C ALA A 142 -8.50 5.00 -9.68
N PHE A 143 -8.18 4.00 -10.48
CA PHE A 143 -8.69 2.65 -10.36
C PHE A 143 -7.53 1.71 -10.11
N SER A 144 -7.67 0.82 -9.15
CA SER A 144 -6.66 -0.18 -8.77
C SER A 144 -7.26 -1.57 -8.75
N THR A 145 -6.47 -2.56 -9.16
CA THR A 145 -6.82 -3.97 -9.04
C THR A 145 -5.63 -4.76 -8.54
N HIS A 146 -5.88 -5.76 -7.72
CA HIS A 146 -4.86 -6.64 -7.19
C HIS A 146 -5.41 -8.05 -7.05
N HIS A 147 -4.60 -9.02 -7.45
CA HIS A 147 -4.93 -10.43 -7.37
C HIS A 147 -3.82 -11.18 -6.64
N ARG A 148 -4.22 -12.00 -5.66
CA ARG A 148 -3.31 -12.82 -4.87
C ARG A 148 -3.95 -14.15 -4.50
N THR A 149 -3.14 -15.09 -4.04
CA THR A 149 -3.63 -16.35 -3.45
C THR A 149 -3.41 -16.32 -1.94
N VAL A 150 -4.50 -16.45 -1.18
CA VAL A 150 -4.47 -16.47 0.29
C VAL A 150 -4.40 -17.89 0.83
N ASN A 151 -3.80 -18.06 2.00
CA ASN A 151 -3.73 -19.38 2.62
C ASN A 151 -4.99 -19.65 3.44
N THR A 152 -5.86 -20.52 2.94
CA THR A 152 -6.98 -21.11 3.68
C THR A 152 -6.60 -22.51 4.15
N ILE A 153 -7.34 -23.10 5.10
CA ILE A 153 -7.08 -24.48 5.57
C ILE A 153 -7.35 -25.45 4.40
N GLY A 154 -6.32 -25.76 3.60
CA GLY A 154 -6.43 -26.58 2.40
C GLY A 154 -5.73 -26.01 1.16
N GLU A 155 -6.40 -26.02 0.02
CA GLU A 155 -5.91 -25.45 -1.23
C GLU A 155 -6.18 -23.94 -1.26
N GLY A 156 -5.16 -23.14 -0.94
CA GLY A 156 -5.25 -21.67 -0.93
C GLY A 156 -6.18 -21.03 -1.98
N THR A 157 -6.98 -20.08 -1.52
CA THR A 157 -8.07 -19.40 -2.23
C THR A 157 -7.56 -18.20 -3.03
N ALA A 158 -8.15 -17.94 -4.20
CA ALA A 158 -7.90 -16.70 -4.94
C ALA A 158 -8.64 -15.50 -4.28
N GLU A 159 -7.91 -14.43 -3.99
CA GLU A 159 -8.46 -13.16 -3.51
C GLU A 159 -8.23 -12.08 -4.58
N THR A 160 -9.30 -11.33 -4.88
CA THR A 160 -9.24 -10.18 -5.76
C THR A 160 -9.68 -8.93 -5.02
N ARG A 161 -8.88 -7.86 -5.16
CA ARG A 161 -9.19 -6.52 -4.63
C ARG A 161 -9.39 -5.56 -5.77
N ILE A 162 -10.41 -4.73 -5.64
CA ILE A 162 -10.70 -3.63 -6.54
C ILE A 162 -10.73 -2.35 -5.70
N GLY A 163 -10.06 -1.33 -6.19
CA GLY A 163 -9.92 -0.03 -5.54
C GLY A 163 -10.38 1.08 -6.47
N LEU A 164 -11.11 2.05 -5.93
CA LEU A 164 -11.43 3.30 -6.61
C LEU A 164 -11.14 4.44 -5.64
N ASP A 165 -10.39 5.43 -6.07
CA ASP A 165 -10.09 6.60 -5.26
C ASP A 165 -10.07 7.87 -6.09
N GLY A 166 -10.30 8.99 -5.41
CA GLY A 166 -10.17 10.29 -6.05
C GLY A 166 -10.00 11.41 -5.05
N MET A 167 -9.41 12.50 -5.54
CA MET A 167 -9.12 13.70 -4.77
C MET A 167 -9.36 14.93 -5.64
N TRP A 168 -10.03 15.93 -5.08
CA TRP A 168 -10.33 17.19 -5.75
C TRP A 168 -10.00 18.37 -4.85
N ASP A 169 -9.46 19.43 -5.45
CA ASP A 169 -9.38 20.75 -4.84
C ASP A 169 -10.49 21.64 -5.41
N ILE A 170 -11.49 21.91 -4.57
CA ILE A 170 -12.65 22.75 -4.91
C ILE A 170 -12.79 23.93 -3.92
N GLY A 171 -11.67 24.34 -3.30
CA GLY A 171 -11.60 25.33 -2.22
C GLY A 171 -11.50 24.69 -0.83
N ILE A 172 -12.11 23.51 -0.68
CA ILE A 172 -11.71 22.50 0.32
C ILE A 172 -11.03 21.36 -0.44
N GLY A 173 -10.04 20.72 0.19
CA GLY A 173 -9.55 19.44 -0.31
C GLY A 173 -10.56 18.37 0.05
N ALA A 174 -11.04 17.60 -0.92
CA ALA A 174 -11.98 16.51 -0.69
C ALA A 174 -11.45 15.23 -1.36
N TRP A 175 -11.54 14.10 -0.67
CA TRP A 175 -11.12 12.82 -1.21
C TRP A 175 -12.01 11.67 -0.77
N PHE A 176 -11.94 10.59 -1.53
CA PHE A 176 -12.48 9.31 -1.13
C PHE A 176 -11.54 8.18 -1.52
N GLU A 177 -11.65 7.07 -0.80
CA GLU A 177 -11.09 5.78 -1.16
C GLU A 177 -12.15 4.71 -0.97
N SER A 178 -12.29 3.82 -1.94
CA SER A 178 -13.15 2.65 -1.84
C SER A 178 -12.35 1.41 -2.19
N THR A 179 -12.51 0.36 -1.39
CA THR A 179 -11.93 -0.96 -1.64
C THR A 179 -13.04 -2.00 -1.56
N LEU A 180 -13.07 -2.92 -2.52
CA LEU A 180 -13.87 -4.12 -2.48
C LEU A 180 -12.95 -5.34 -2.61
N VAL A 181 -13.05 -6.26 -1.66
CA VAL A 181 -12.28 -7.49 -1.59
C VAL A 181 -13.24 -8.66 -1.72
N TYR A 182 -12.89 -9.60 -2.59
CA TYR A 182 -13.57 -10.87 -2.76
C TYR A 182 -12.58 -12.02 -2.58
N ALA A 183 -12.92 -12.97 -1.72
CA ALA A 183 -12.23 -14.25 -1.56
C ALA A 183 -13.25 -15.37 -1.42
N ASP A 184 -13.06 -16.48 -2.15
CA ASP A 184 -13.94 -17.65 -2.06
C ASP A 184 -13.57 -18.51 -0.84
N LEU A 185 -14.06 -18.09 0.32
CA LEU A 185 -13.80 -18.77 1.59
C LEU A 185 -14.80 -19.91 1.77
N GLU A 186 -14.33 -21.15 1.74
CA GLU A 186 -15.16 -22.30 2.08
C GLU A 186 -15.64 -22.19 3.53
N GLY A 187 -16.96 -22.18 3.75
CA GLY A 187 -17.57 -22.22 5.08
C GLY A 187 -18.56 -21.08 5.38
N ASP A 188 -18.05 -19.96 5.88
CA ASP A 188 -18.86 -18.94 6.59
C ASP A 188 -19.62 -17.95 5.69
N GLY A 189 -19.43 -18.02 4.37
CA GLY A 189 -20.11 -17.14 3.41
C GLY A 189 -19.69 -15.67 3.51
N LEU A 190 -18.67 -15.32 4.30
CA LEU A 190 -18.11 -13.97 4.43
C LEU A 190 -17.09 -13.68 3.31
N ASN A 191 -17.51 -13.89 2.07
CA ASN A 191 -16.63 -13.83 0.90
C ASN A 191 -16.31 -12.39 0.48
N TRP A 192 -17.04 -11.41 1.00
CA TRP A 192 -16.91 -10.00 0.64
C TRP A 192 -16.51 -9.14 1.82
N GLN A 193 -15.59 -8.21 1.56
CA GLN A 193 -15.22 -7.14 2.46
C GLN A 193 -15.15 -5.83 1.68
N SER A 194 -15.81 -4.79 2.17
CA SER A 194 -15.83 -3.47 1.55
C SER A 194 -15.41 -2.40 2.52
N PHE A 195 -14.66 -1.42 2.01
CA PHE A 195 -14.24 -0.23 2.72
C PHE A 195 -14.62 1.00 1.91
N LEU A 196 -15.05 2.04 2.61
CA LEU A 196 -15.24 3.37 2.05
C LEU A 196 -14.71 4.40 3.02
N THR A 197 -13.68 5.12 2.62
CA THR A 197 -13.15 6.30 3.31
C THR A 197 -13.61 7.55 2.59
N LEU A 198 -14.13 8.52 3.34
CA LEU A 198 -14.36 9.88 2.89
C LEU A 198 -13.51 10.81 3.74
N GLY A 199 -12.89 11.81 3.13
CA GLY A 199 -12.13 12.80 3.85
C GLY A 199 -12.18 14.18 3.23
N ALA A 200 -11.94 15.18 4.06
CA ALA A 200 -11.82 16.56 3.65
C ALA A 200 -10.82 17.33 4.53
N ASP A 201 -10.17 18.32 3.94
CA ASP A 201 -9.33 19.27 4.66
C ASP A 201 -9.64 20.72 4.27
N TYR A 202 -9.33 21.61 5.21
CA TYR A 202 -9.42 23.04 4.99
C TYR A 202 -8.36 23.78 5.80
N SER A 203 -7.72 24.75 5.16
CA SER A 203 -6.74 25.62 5.80
C SER A 203 -7.40 26.95 6.18
N ILE A 204 -7.69 27.10 7.47
CA ILE A 204 -8.23 28.34 8.02
C ILE A 204 -7.11 29.39 8.02
N PRO A 205 -7.32 30.59 7.45
CA PRO A 205 -6.30 31.64 7.39
C PRO A 205 -6.17 32.38 8.74
N LEU A 206 -5.95 31.62 9.82
CA LEU A 206 -5.67 32.15 11.17
C LEU A 206 -4.18 32.02 11.46
N GLY A 207 -3.49 33.15 11.64
CA GLY A 207 -2.04 33.18 11.90
C GLY A 207 -1.23 32.63 10.71
N THR A 208 -0.44 31.58 10.96
CA THR A 208 0.35 30.89 9.93
C THR A 208 -0.45 29.88 9.10
N GLY A 209 -1.77 29.80 9.32
CA GLY A 209 -2.66 28.80 8.73
C GLY A 209 -2.89 27.64 9.70
N LEU A 210 -4.15 27.39 10.03
CA LEU A 210 -4.57 26.21 10.80
C LEU A 210 -5.23 25.22 9.84
N ASN A 211 -4.61 24.06 9.64
CA ASN A 211 -5.19 22.99 8.84
C ASN A 211 -6.11 22.13 9.72
N VAL A 212 -7.35 21.94 9.25
CA VAL A 212 -8.33 21.05 9.86
C VAL A 212 -8.61 19.94 8.86
N MET A 213 -8.56 18.69 9.34
CA MET A 213 -8.78 17.50 8.54
C MET A 213 -9.82 16.62 9.22
N ILE A 214 -10.72 16.04 8.43
CA ILE A 214 -11.64 15.00 8.89
C ILE A 214 -11.56 13.81 7.93
N GLU A 215 -11.54 12.60 8.50
CA GLU A 215 -11.70 11.36 7.76
C GLU A 215 -12.73 10.48 8.47
N HIS A 216 -13.56 9.81 7.68
CA HIS A 216 -14.52 8.83 8.15
C HIS A 216 -14.42 7.57 7.29
N MET A 217 -14.36 6.40 7.91
CA MET A 217 -14.27 5.12 7.22
C MET A 217 -15.44 4.21 7.62
N MET A 218 -16.07 3.62 6.62
CA MET A 218 -17.09 2.59 6.73
C MET A 218 -16.49 1.25 6.32
N LEU A 219 -16.84 0.20 7.07
CA LEU A 219 -16.44 -1.18 6.83
C LEU A 219 -17.70 -2.05 6.79
N ALA A 220 -17.83 -2.90 5.76
CA ALA A 220 -18.83 -3.96 5.73
C ALA A 220 -18.18 -5.30 5.36
N VAL A 221 -18.62 -6.37 6.00
CA VAL A 221 -18.18 -7.76 5.75
C VAL A 221 -19.44 -8.62 5.68
N GLY A 222 -19.57 -9.44 4.64
CA GLY A 222 -20.78 -10.23 4.43
C GLY A 222 -20.70 -11.19 3.25
N SER A 223 -21.83 -11.82 2.94
CA SER A 223 -22.02 -12.67 1.75
C SER A 223 -22.36 -11.87 0.49
N SER A 224 -22.64 -10.58 0.67
CA SER A 224 -22.87 -9.61 -0.39
C SER A 224 -21.77 -8.53 -0.37
N PRO A 225 -21.49 -7.87 -1.51
CA PRO A 225 -20.47 -6.82 -1.61
C PRO A 225 -20.57 -5.66 -0.60
N PHE A 226 -21.74 -5.43 0.00
CA PHE A 226 -21.99 -4.28 0.89
C PHE A 226 -22.69 -4.66 2.21
N GLY A 227 -22.66 -5.94 2.59
CA GLY A 227 -23.38 -6.49 3.75
C GLY A 227 -24.56 -7.36 3.38
#